data_AF-A0A1Z8MNW8-F1
#
_entry.id   AF-A0A1Z8MNW8-F1
#
_cell.length_a   1.000
_cell.length_b   1.000
_cell.length_c   1.000
_cell.angle_alpha   90.00
_cell.angle_beta   90.00
_cell.angle_gamma   90.00
#
_symmetry.space_group_name_H-M   'P 1'
#
loop_
_entity.id
_entity.type
_entity.pdbx_description
1 polymer ?
#
loop_
_entity_poly.entity_id
_entity_poly.type
_entity_poly.pdbx_seq_one_letter_code
_entity_poly.pdbx_strand_id
1 'polypeptide(L)'
;MAHPTLSDETRLGEFVQGCEEIYRNWQSYTPAIRRSKISEKVRQASRSVSMPQFSFVFKPLKRDGGHFLAGTWRLEIDTGVSERHAVGVDEMLWFCSILYHESRHGEQWYRCVQGALAGDLRPSTNQVRHKSLGSTVPEVQAKLRPVGQRALTDPKKLKPADIASRLGVPLAVVQHAEARGAHAYAQYARELPISNWFHSVWGSNRRHRGEVLKHPQIQAAGTVANQNYHNLPEEADAFATQHALEQRLRLRLQSVAQRAVTKSKGVKDLRKLWQTNP
;
A
#
# COMPACT_ATOMS: atom_id res chain seq x y z
N MET A 1 10.99 -20.18 -9.71
CA MET A 1 11.37 -18.92 -9.04
C MET A 1 10.09 -18.25 -8.58
N ALA A 2 10.02 -17.82 -7.32
CA ALA A 2 8.86 -17.10 -6.81
C ALA A 2 8.68 -15.79 -7.58
N HIS A 3 7.44 -15.43 -7.90
CA HIS A 3 7.15 -14.13 -8.49
C HIS A 3 7.44 -13.01 -7.49
N PRO A 4 8.03 -11.90 -7.93
CA PRO A 4 8.39 -10.83 -7.02
C PRO A 4 7.17 -10.09 -6.46
N THR A 5 7.29 -9.61 -5.22
CA THR A 5 6.31 -8.79 -4.51
C THR A 5 6.92 -7.50 -3.98
N LEU A 6 6.09 -6.50 -3.65
CA LEU A 6 6.57 -5.25 -3.06
C LEU A 6 7.15 -5.46 -1.65
N SER A 7 6.75 -6.53 -0.97
CA SER A 7 7.33 -6.96 0.31
C SER A 7 8.68 -7.66 0.17
N ASP A 8 9.15 -7.96 -1.05
CA ASP A 8 10.45 -8.59 -1.25
C ASP A 8 11.59 -7.64 -0.86
N GLU A 9 12.61 -8.23 -0.24
CA GLU A 9 13.72 -7.47 0.31
C GLU A 9 14.51 -6.65 -0.71
N THR A 10 14.67 -7.20 -1.91
CA THR A 10 15.31 -6.51 -3.03
C THR A 10 14.49 -5.29 -3.46
N ARG A 11 13.15 -5.41 -3.54
CA ARG A 11 12.28 -4.33 -4.01
C ARG A 11 12.16 -3.22 -2.99
N LEU A 12 12.04 -3.59 -1.71
CA LEU A 12 12.16 -2.64 -0.60
C LEU A 12 13.50 -1.90 -0.67
N GLY A 13 14.61 -2.61 -0.85
CA GLY A 13 15.95 -2.01 -0.94
C GLY A 13 16.08 -0.99 -2.08
N GLU A 14 15.59 -1.32 -3.28
CA GLU A 14 15.59 -0.45 -4.45
C GLU A 14 14.77 0.84 -4.20
N PHE A 15 13.59 0.71 -3.59
CA PHE A 15 12.76 1.85 -3.25
C PHE A 15 13.40 2.73 -2.17
N VAL A 16 13.94 2.13 -1.10
CA VAL A 16 14.69 2.82 -0.04
C VAL A 16 15.84 3.65 -0.62
N GLN A 17 16.62 3.08 -1.53
CA GLN A 17 17.72 3.78 -2.19
C GLN A 17 17.21 4.98 -2.99
N GLY A 18 16.11 4.82 -3.73
CA GLY A 18 15.46 5.92 -4.44
C GLY A 18 14.98 7.05 -3.52
N CYS A 19 14.39 6.70 -2.37
CA CYS A 19 13.95 7.68 -1.37
C CYS A 19 15.12 8.44 -0.74
N GLU A 20 16.22 7.76 -0.43
CA GLU A 20 17.45 8.40 0.06
C GLU A 20 18.00 9.42 -0.95
N GLU A 21 18.05 9.04 -2.23
CA GLU A 21 18.51 9.91 -3.32
C GLU A 21 17.64 11.18 -3.43
N ILE A 22 16.31 11.02 -3.32
CA ILE A 22 15.37 12.14 -3.35
C ILE A 22 15.59 13.05 -2.14
N TYR A 23 15.72 12.49 -0.94
CA TYR A 23 15.93 13.25 0.28
C TYR A 23 17.22 14.08 0.24
N ARG A 24 18.32 13.48 -0.23
CA ARG A 24 19.62 14.15 -0.38
C ARG A 24 19.55 15.40 -1.26
N ASN A 25 18.64 15.41 -2.23
CA ASN A 25 18.46 16.49 -3.20
C ASN A 25 17.17 17.28 -2.97
N TRP A 26 16.50 17.12 -1.82
CA TRP A 26 15.16 17.65 -1.61
C TRP A 26 15.07 19.17 -1.84
N GLN A 27 16.01 19.92 -1.27
CA GLN A 27 16.04 21.38 -1.33
C GLN A 27 16.36 21.93 -2.74
N SER A 28 17.03 21.15 -3.60
CA SER A 28 17.29 21.55 -4.98
C SER A 28 16.13 21.27 -5.94
N TYR A 29 15.14 20.50 -5.49
CA TYR A 29 13.96 20.17 -6.29
C TYR A 29 12.80 21.12 -5.99
N THR A 30 12.07 21.49 -7.04
CA THR A 30 10.74 22.10 -6.90
C THR A 30 9.72 21.06 -6.42
N PRO A 31 8.58 21.46 -5.84
CA PRO A 31 7.50 20.55 -5.47
C PRO A 31 7.09 19.59 -6.60
N ALA A 32 6.98 20.09 -7.83
CA ALA A 32 6.65 19.29 -9.01
C ALA A 32 7.71 18.20 -9.30
N ILE A 33 9.00 18.53 -9.18
CA ILE A 33 10.10 17.56 -9.39
C ILE A 33 10.09 16.49 -8.30
N ARG A 34 9.84 16.86 -7.04
CA ARG A 34 9.75 15.89 -5.91
C ARG A 34 8.65 14.87 -6.14
N ARG A 35 7.45 15.35 -6.49
CA ARG A 35 6.28 14.53 -6.82
C ARG A 35 6.56 13.60 -7.99
N SER A 36 7.17 14.12 -9.05
CA SER A 36 7.54 13.33 -10.22
C SER A 36 8.53 12.21 -9.86
N LYS A 37 9.62 12.55 -9.15
CA LYS A 37 10.64 11.58 -8.73
C LYS A 37 10.10 10.50 -7.82
N ILE A 38 9.32 10.86 -6.80
CA ILE A 38 8.79 9.85 -5.87
C ILE A 38 7.73 8.96 -6.54
N SER A 39 6.87 9.52 -7.38
CA SER A 39 5.91 8.74 -8.18
C SER A 39 6.63 7.77 -9.11
N GLU A 40 7.75 8.19 -9.71
CA GLU A 40 8.55 7.32 -10.57
C GLU A 40 9.19 6.16 -9.79
N LYS A 41 9.65 6.37 -8.55
CA LYS A 41 10.14 5.27 -7.70
C LYS A 41 9.06 4.26 -7.37
N VAL A 42 7.83 4.72 -7.12
CA VAL A 42 6.69 3.81 -6.94
C VAL A 42 6.38 3.06 -8.23
N ARG A 43 6.33 3.73 -9.39
CA ARG A 43 6.10 3.06 -10.69
C ARG A 43 7.19 2.04 -11.03
N GLN A 44 8.45 2.32 -10.69
CA GLN A 44 9.55 1.38 -10.82
C GLN A 44 9.29 0.13 -9.98
N ALA A 45 8.92 0.30 -8.71
CA ALA A 45 8.56 -0.81 -7.83
C ALA A 45 7.37 -1.60 -8.41
N SER A 46 6.30 -0.94 -8.87
CA SER A 46 5.14 -1.61 -9.49
C SER A 46 5.49 -2.42 -10.74
N ARG A 47 6.36 -1.88 -11.60
CA ARG A 47 6.83 -2.61 -12.80
C ARG A 47 7.64 -3.85 -12.41
N SER A 48 8.46 -3.76 -11.37
CA SER A 48 9.31 -4.86 -10.91
C SER A 48 8.50 -6.07 -10.42
N VAL A 49 7.25 -5.85 -10.00
CA VAL A 49 6.29 -6.88 -9.57
C VAL A 49 5.20 -7.15 -10.61
N SER A 50 5.40 -6.69 -11.85
CA SER A 50 4.48 -6.91 -12.98
C SER A 50 3.04 -6.41 -12.76
N MET A 51 2.89 -5.29 -12.07
CA MET A 51 1.60 -4.60 -11.90
C MET A 51 1.40 -3.48 -12.93
N PRO A 52 0.15 -3.14 -13.27
CA PRO A 52 -0.15 -1.93 -14.01
C PRO A 52 0.27 -0.68 -13.20
N GLN A 53 0.73 0.34 -13.90
CA GLN A 53 1.24 1.57 -13.26
C GLN A 53 0.10 2.37 -12.63
N PHE A 54 0.34 2.91 -11.43
CA PHE A 54 -0.58 3.85 -10.81
C PHE A 54 -0.59 5.20 -11.52
N SER A 55 -1.77 5.79 -11.59
CA SER A 55 -1.89 7.25 -11.73
C SER A 55 -1.68 7.91 -10.35
N PHE A 56 -1.27 9.17 -10.34
CA PHE A 56 -0.99 9.91 -9.10
C PHE A 56 -1.75 11.23 -9.10
N VAL A 57 -2.32 11.57 -7.94
CA VAL A 57 -2.85 12.91 -7.66
C VAL A 57 -2.27 13.36 -6.33
N PHE A 58 -1.62 14.51 -6.34
CA PHE A 58 -1.16 15.17 -5.12
C PHE A 58 -2.12 16.31 -4.80
N LYS A 59 -2.84 16.20 -3.68
CA LYS A 59 -3.76 17.23 -3.19
C LYS A 59 -3.79 17.24 -1.66
N PRO A 60 -4.24 18.31 -1.00
CA PRO A 60 -4.45 18.30 0.44
C PRO A 60 -5.51 17.25 0.84
N LEU A 61 -5.18 16.36 1.79
CA LEU A 61 -6.04 15.27 2.29
C LEU A 61 -6.54 15.49 3.73
N LYS A 62 -6.31 16.67 4.30
CA LYS A 62 -6.72 17.09 5.66
C LYS A 62 -6.16 16.19 6.77
N ARG A 63 -6.79 15.04 7.02
CA ARG A 63 -6.46 14.11 8.11
C ARG A 63 -5.79 12.82 7.64
N ASP A 64 -5.62 12.66 6.33
CA ASP A 64 -5.00 11.47 5.77
C ASP A 64 -3.65 11.78 5.12
N GLY A 65 -2.77 10.78 5.08
CA GLY A 65 -1.50 10.84 4.36
C GLY A 65 -1.62 10.40 2.92
N GLY A 66 -2.53 9.47 2.62
CA GLY A 66 -2.66 8.90 1.29
C GLY A 66 -3.76 7.86 1.19
N HIS A 67 -4.17 7.58 -0.05
CA HIS A 67 -5.16 6.55 -0.36
C HIS A 67 -4.89 5.90 -1.70
N PHE A 68 -5.03 4.58 -1.74
CA PHE A 68 -5.22 3.84 -2.96
C PHE A 68 -6.71 3.78 -3.37
N LEU A 69 -7.02 4.35 -4.54
CA LEU A 69 -8.33 4.30 -5.16
C LEU A 69 -8.37 3.20 -6.23
N ALA A 70 -8.82 2.01 -5.83
CA ALA A 70 -8.93 0.84 -6.70
C ALA A 70 -9.69 1.11 -8.01
N GLY A 71 -10.83 1.81 -7.93
CA GLY A 71 -11.71 2.08 -9.08
C GLY A 71 -11.09 2.93 -10.19
N THR A 72 -10.05 3.71 -9.87
CA THR A 72 -9.31 4.52 -10.85
C THR A 72 -7.84 4.09 -10.98
N TRP A 73 -7.43 3.03 -10.27
CA TRP A 73 -6.04 2.59 -10.14
C TRP A 73 -5.08 3.77 -9.86
N ARG A 74 -5.39 4.51 -8.79
CA ARG A 74 -4.78 5.80 -8.48
C ARG A 74 -4.28 5.86 -7.05
N LEU A 75 -3.13 6.46 -6.84
CA LEU A 75 -2.64 6.88 -5.54
C LEU A 75 -2.93 8.37 -5.36
N GLU A 76 -3.74 8.71 -4.37
CA GLU A 76 -3.93 10.09 -3.91
C GLU A 76 -3.07 10.32 -2.68
N ILE A 77 -2.23 11.35 -2.68
CA ILE A 77 -1.21 11.56 -1.66
C ILE A 77 -1.25 13.00 -1.17
N ASP A 78 -1.12 13.20 0.14
CA ASP A 78 -1.16 14.53 0.73
C ASP A 78 0.02 15.38 0.24
N THR A 79 -0.26 16.63 -0.10
CA THR A 79 0.75 17.57 -0.60
C THR A 79 1.69 18.10 0.48
N GLY A 80 1.29 17.99 1.75
CA GLY A 80 1.86 18.70 2.89
C GLY A 80 3.36 18.52 3.06
N VAL A 81 3.91 17.33 2.79
CA VAL A 81 5.37 17.12 2.79
C VAL A 81 5.99 17.65 1.50
N SER A 82 5.43 17.29 0.33
CA SER A 82 6.00 17.65 -0.99
C SER A 82 6.17 19.16 -1.24
N GLU A 83 5.33 19.98 -0.61
CA GLU A 83 5.35 21.45 -0.73
C GLU A 83 6.40 22.13 0.17
N ARG A 84 6.93 21.44 1.19
CA ARG A 84 7.87 22.05 2.14
C ARG A 84 9.23 22.25 1.50
N HIS A 85 9.81 23.44 1.63
CA HIS A 85 11.14 23.71 1.08
C HIS A 85 12.21 22.78 1.66
N ALA A 86 12.15 22.50 2.96
CA ALA A 86 12.99 21.54 3.67
C ALA A 86 12.10 20.52 4.40
N VAL A 87 12.59 19.29 4.53
CA VAL A 87 11.91 18.22 5.29
C VAL A 87 12.91 17.55 6.22
N GLY A 88 12.45 17.20 7.42
CA GLY A 88 13.19 16.40 8.37
C GLY A 88 13.18 14.91 8.02
N VAL A 89 13.96 14.13 8.80
CA VAL A 89 14.03 12.67 8.64
C VAL A 89 12.64 12.04 8.80
N ASP A 90 11.90 12.38 9.86
CA ASP A 90 10.62 11.74 10.17
C ASP A 90 9.54 12.10 9.14
N GLU A 91 9.55 13.32 8.62
CA GLU A 91 8.60 13.76 7.58
C GLU A 91 8.84 13.03 6.25
N MET A 92 10.11 12.87 5.86
CA MET A 92 10.47 12.12 4.66
C MET A 92 10.18 10.62 4.84
N LEU A 93 10.46 10.07 6.03
CA LEU A 93 10.17 8.69 6.38
C LEU A 93 8.67 8.41 6.25
N TRP A 94 7.84 9.21 6.91
CA TRP A 94 6.37 9.11 6.83
C TRP A 94 5.87 9.25 5.40
N PHE A 95 6.36 10.24 4.64
CA PHE A 95 5.91 10.47 3.27
C PHE A 95 6.20 9.27 2.36
N CYS A 96 7.39 8.70 2.45
CA CYS A 96 7.76 7.52 1.67
C CYS A 96 7.01 6.27 2.14
N SER A 97 6.75 6.16 3.44
CA SER A 97 6.12 4.99 4.02
C SER A 97 4.64 4.89 3.69
N ILE A 98 3.90 6.00 3.75
CA ILE A 98 2.51 6.06 3.26
C ILE A 98 2.43 5.73 1.77
N LEU A 99 3.29 6.30 0.93
CA LEU A 99 3.30 6.01 -0.51
C LEU A 99 3.48 4.51 -0.81
N TYR A 100 4.38 3.84 -0.10
CA TYR A 100 4.66 2.43 -0.30
C TYR A 100 3.56 1.54 0.30
N HIS A 101 2.97 1.95 1.43
CA HIS A 101 1.79 1.32 2.03
C HIS A 101 0.63 1.28 1.04
N GLU A 102 0.24 2.44 0.49
CA GLU A 102 -0.87 2.50 -0.47
C GLU A 102 -0.56 1.72 -1.76
N SER A 103 0.70 1.68 -2.17
CA SER A 103 1.15 0.86 -3.31
C SER A 103 0.99 -0.63 -3.03
N ARG A 104 1.17 -1.06 -1.77
CA ARG A 104 0.98 -2.44 -1.35
C ARG A 104 -0.49 -2.84 -1.42
N HIS A 105 -1.43 -1.97 -1.06
CA HIS A 105 -2.86 -2.21 -1.33
C HIS A 105 -3.14 -2.43 -2.82
N GLY A 106 -2.51 -1.64 -3.70
CA GLY A 106 -2.60 -1.86 -5.13
C GLY A 106 -2.14 -3.27 -5.55
N GLU A 107 -1.07 -3.78 -4.96
CA GLU A 107 -0.64 -5.17 -5.19
C GLU A 107 -1.64 -6.19 -4.69
N GLN A 108 -2.12 -6.06 -3.46
CA GLN A 108 -3.10 -6.96 -2.88
C GLN A 108 -4.36 -7.07 -3.76
N TRP A 109 -4.86 -5.94 -4.28
CA TRP A 109 -5.97 -5.90 -5.23
C TRP A 109 -5.63 -6.64 -6.54
N TYR A 110 -4.45 -6.37 -7.09
CA TYR A 110 -4.01 -7.01 -8.33
C TYR A 110 -3.91 -8.54 -8.18
N ARG A 111 -3.39 -9.03 -7.04
CA ARG A 111 -3.34 -10.47 -6.75
C ARG A 111 -4.74 -11.08 -6.60
N CYS A 112 -5.67 -10.37 -5.98
CA CYS A 112 -7.07 -10.79 -5.90
C CYS A 112 -7.73 -10.89 -7.28
N VAL A 113 -7.43 -9.95 -8.18
CA VAL A 113 -7.86 -10.01 -9.59
C VAL A 113 -7.30 -11.26 -10.29
N GLN A 114 -6.01 -11.56 -10.10
CA GLN A 114 -5.39 -12.76 -10.67
C GLN A 114 -6.04 -14.04 -10.14
N GLY A 115 -6.33 -14.12 -8.84
CA GLY A 115 -7.03 -15.27 -8.24
C GLY A 115 -8.48 -15.41 -8.72
N ALA A 116 -9.16 -14.30 -9.00
CA ALA A 116 -10.49 -14.33 -9.60
C ALA A 116 -10.47 -14.80 -11.06
N LEU A 117 -9.46 -14.41 -11.84
CA LEU A 117 -9.23 -14.89 -13.20
C LEU A 117 -8.86 -16.38 -13.23
N ALA A 118 -8.12 -16.86 -12.23
CA ALA A 118 -7.80 -18.28 -12.05
C ALA A 118 -9.03 -19.12 -11.66
N GLY A 119 -10.07 -18.49 -11.11
CA GLY A 119 -11.27 -19.16 -10.61
C GLY A 119 -11.19 -19.59 -9.14
N ASP A 120 -10.05 -19.34 -8.50
CA ASP A 120 -9.75 -19.69 -7.11
C ASP A 120 -10.43 -18.74 -6.11
N LEU A 121 -10.63 -17.47 -6.50
CA LEU A 121 -11.32 -16.47 -5.70
C LEU A 121 -12.63 -16.06 -6.38
N ARG A 122 -13.76 -16.24 -5.70
CA ARG A 122 -15.07 -15.91 -6.26
C ARG A 122 -15.74 -14.79 -5.46
N PRO A 123 -15.86 -13.58 -6.02
CA PRO A 123 -16.56 -12.50 -5.34
C PRO A 123 -18.03 -12.87 -5.25
N SER A 124 -18.60 -12.72 -4.06
CA SER A 124 -19.99 -13.12 -3.82
C SER A 124 -20.93 -12.51 -4.87
N THR A 125 -21.83 -13.33 -5.43
CA THR A 125 -22.85 -12.88 -6.41
C THR A 125 -23.88 -11.95 -5.78
N ASN A 126 -23.93 -11.90 -4.45
CA ASN A 126 -24.91 -11.17 -3.70
C ASN A 126 -24.36 -9.80 -3.28
N GLN A 127 -24.58 -8.77 -4.11
CA GLN A 127 -24.92 -7.44 -3.57
C GLN A 127 -26.34 -7.45 -2.97
N VAL A 128 -26.73 -8.52 -2.26
CA VAL A 128 -28.05 -8.58 -1.65
C VAL A 128 -28.00 -7.66 -0.44
N ARG A 129 -28.78 -6.58 -0.51
CA ARG A 129 -29.26 -5.82 0.65
C ARG A 129 -29.93 -6.80 1.62
N HIS A 130 -29.17 -7.41 2.52
CA HIS A 130 -29.76 -8.18 3.62
C HIS A 130 -30.09 -7.22 4.76
N LYS A 131 -31.39 -7.13 5.09
CA LYS A 131 -31.90 -6.51 6.30
C LYS A 131 -31.15 -7.05 7.52
N SER A 132 -30.89 -6.15 8.47
CA SER A 132 -30.12 -6.43 9.68
C SER A 132 -30.63 -7.67 10.41
N LEU A 133 -29.72 -8.60 10.69
CA LEU A 133 -29.89 -9.56 11.76
C LEU A 133 -28.86 -9.20 12.83
N GLY A 134 -29.39 -8.66 13.93
CA GLY A 134 -28.67 -8.41 15.16
C GLY A 134 -28.29 -9.75 15.79
N SER A 135 -27.00 -9.98 15.93
CA SER A 135 -26.47 -11.09 16.73
C SER A 135 -25.09 -10.68 17.20
N THR A 136 -24.83 -10.87 18.49
CA THR A 136 -23.61 -10.44 19.20
C THR A 136 -22.43 -11.37 18.92
N VAL A 137 -21.23 -10.81 19.08
CA VAL A 137 -19.93 -11.27 18.58
C VAL A 137 -19.40 -12.62 19.11
N PRO A 138 -19.73 -13.15 20.32
CA PRO A 138 -19.06 -14.36 20.81
C PRO A 138 -19.50 -15.69 20.16
N GLU A 139 -20.71 -15.81 19.62
CA GLU A 139 -21.21 -17.10 19.08
C GLU A 139 -20.74 -17.42 17.65
N VAL A 140 -20.23 -16.43 16.92
CA VAL A 140 -19.77 -16.63 15.53
C VAL A 140 -18.42 -17.35 15.48
N GLN A 141 -17.58 -17.22 16.51
CA GLN A 141 -16.25 -17.83 16.56
C GLN A 141 -16.30 -19.35 16.85
N ALA A 142 -17.29 -19.82 17.60
CA ALA A 142 -17.42 -21.24 17.98
C ALA A 142 -18.16 -22.11 16.93
N LYS A 143 -18.80 -21.49 15.93
CA LYS A 143 -19.51 -22.18 14.83
C LYS A 143 -18.82 -22.04 13.47
N LEU A 144 -17.54 -21.66 13.45
CA LEU A 144 -16.69 -21.76 12.27
C LEU A 144 -16.44 -23.25 11.94
N ARG A 145 -17.46 -23.91 11.36
CA ARG A 145 -17.18 -24.94 10.35
C ARG A 145 -16.30 -24.28 9.29
N PRO A 146 -15.36 -24.99 8.67
CA PRO A 146 -14.68 -24.44 7.52
C PRO A 146 -15.76 -24.12 6.50
N VAL A 147 -16.05 -22.83 6.29
CA VAL A 147 -16.86 -22.36 5.16
C VAL A 147 -15.95 -22.40 3.92
N GLY A 148 -15.34 -23.56 3.70
CA GLY A 148 -14.94 -24.00 2.39
C GLY A 148 -16.15 -24.70 1.79
N GLN A 149 -16.41 -24.45 0.51
CA GLN A 149 -17.32 -25.26 -0.31
C GLN A 149 -18.82 -25.14 0.01
N ARG A 150 -19.40 -23.94 -0.19
CA ARG A 150 -20.57 -23.93 -1.08
C ARG A 150 -20.05 -23.53 -2.45
N ALA A 151 -19.61 -24.54 -3.21
CA ALA A 151 -19.32 -24.37 -4.61
C ALA A 151 -20.57 -23.74 -5.25
N LEU A 152 -20.45 -22.47 -5.67
CA LEU A 152 -21.39 -21.89 -6.62
C LEU A 152 -21.20 -22.70 -7.90
N THR A 153 -22.14 -23.61 -8.15
CA THR A 153 -22.14 -24.69 -9.14
C THR A 153 -22.19 -24.25 -10.61
N ASP A 154 -21.83 -22.99 -10.92
CA ASP A 154 -21.58 -22.59 -12.30
C ASP A 154 -20.05 -22.58 -12.57
N PRO A 155 -19.53 -23.54 -13.36
CA PRO A 155 -18.11 -23.65 -13.67
C PRO A 155 -17.61 -22.60 -14.67
N LYS A 156 -18.47 -21.66 -15.13
CA LYS A 156 -18.04 -20.64 -16.07
C LYS A 156 -17.07 -19.64 -15.42
N LYS A 157 -15.85 -19.58 -15.98
CA LYS A 157 -14.85 -18.54 -15.72
C LYS A 157 -15.54 -17.18 -15.86
N LEU A 158 -15.44 -16.33 -14.83
CA LEU A 158 -15.97 -14.97 -14.89
C LEU A 158 -15.29 -14.22 -16.04
N LYS A 159 -16.05 -13.41 -16.80
CA LYS A 159 -15.46 -12.58 -17.85
C LYS A 159 -14.65 -11.44 -17.20
N PRO A 160 -13.60 -10.93 -17.86
CA PRO A 160 -12.82 -9.80 -17.32
C PRO A 160 -13.66 -8.59 -16.89
N ALA A 161 -14.71 -8.26 -17.64
CA ALA A 161 -15.63 -7.18 -17.30
C ALA A 161 -16.42 -7.45 -16.00
N ASP A 162 -16.84 -8.69 -15.77
CA ASP A 162 -17.54 -9.08 -14.54
C ASP A 162 -16.59 -8.98 -13.33
N ILE A 163 -15.34 -9.41 -13.49
CA ILE A 163 -14.30 -9.30 -12.44
C ILE A 163 -14.03 -7.83 -12.13
N ALA A 164 -13.82 -7.00 -13.16
CA ALA A 164 -13.58 -5.57 -13.02
C ALA A 164 -14.70 -4.89 -12.23
N SER A 165 -15.96 -5.14 -12.62
CA SER A 165 -17.13 -4.60 -11.94
C SER A 165 -17.26 -5.08 -10.50
N ARG A 166 -17.05 -6.37 -10.23
CA ARG A 166 -17.23 -6.94 -8.87
C ARG A 166 -16.13 -6.54 -7.90
N LEU A 167 -14.89 -6.43 -8.38
CA LEU A 167 -13.75 -6.04 -7.55
C LEU A 167 -13.54 -4.52 -7.49
N GLY A 168 -14.29 -3.76 -8.29
CA GLY A 168 -14.20 -2.30 -8.31
C GLY A 168 -12.83 -1.82 -8.82
N VAL A 169 -12.34 -2.43 -9.90
CA VAL A 169 -11.08 -2.05 -10.56
C VAL A 169 -11.33 -1.75 -12.05
N PRO A 170 -10.49 -0.94 -12.71
CA PRO A 170 -10.60 -0.71 -14.15
C PRO A 170 -10.48 -2.01 -14.96
N LEU A 171 -11.25 -2.12 -16.04
CA LEU A 171 -11.16 -3.26 -16.96
C LEU A 171 -9.73 -3.47 -17.48
N ALA A 172 -8.99 -2.39 -17.73
CA ALA A 172 -7.59 -2.45 -18.16
C ALA A 172 -6.67 -3.16 -17.15
N VAL A 173 -6.95 -3.06 -15.84
CA VAL A 173 -6.19 -3.77 -14.80
C VAL A 173 -6.43 -5.27 -14.89
N VAL A 174 -7.68 -5.68 -15.11
CA VAL A 174 -8.05 -7.10 -15.28
C VAL A 174 -7.47 -7.66 -16.57
N GLN A 175 -7.55 -6.93 -17.68
CA GLN A 175 -6.93 -7.31 -18.95
C GLN A 175 -5.41 -7.43 -18.83
N HIS A 176 -4.76 -6.51 -18.09
CA HIS A 176 -3.34 -6.62 -17.80
C HIS A 176 -3.02 -7.89 -16.99
N ALA A 177 -3.83 -8.19 -15.95
CA ALA A 177 -3.68 -9.42 -15.17
C ALA A 177 -3.86 -10.68 -16.02
N GLU A 178 -4.84 -10.70 -16.91
CA GLU A 178 -5.10 -11.80 -17.83
C GLU A 178 -3.96 -12.00 -18.83
N ALA A 179 -3.45 -10.93 -19.44
CA ALA A 179 -2.33 -10.96 -20.39
C ALA A 179 -1.02 -11.46 -19.77
N ARG A 180 -0.83 -11.28 -18.44
CA ARG A 180 0.32 -11.80 -17.69
C ARG A 180 0.14 -13.27 -17.26
N GLY A 181 -1.03 -13.85 -17.52
CA GLY A 181 -1.38 -15.23 -17.22
C GLY A 181 -1.85 -15.44 -15.78
N ALA A 182 -2.93 -16.22 -15.62
CA ALA A 182 -3.40 -16.68 -14.30
C ALA A 182 -2.39 -17.57 -13.57
N HIS A 183 -1.40 -18.14 -14.28
CA HIS A 183 -0.32 -18.95 -13.70
C HIS A 183 0.53 -18.19 -12.68
N ALA A 184 0.60 -16.85 -12.78
CA ALA A 184 1.27 -16.05 -11.76
C ALA A 184 0.59 -16.19 -10.40
N TYR A 185 -0.75 -16.35 -10.37
CA TYR A 185 -1.50 -16.60 -9.15
C TYR A 185 -1.25 -17.99 -8.57
N ALA A 186 -1.09 -19.03 -9.38
CA ALA A 186 -0.93 -20.41 -8.90
C ALA A 186 0.22 -20.57 -7.88
N GLN A 187 1.26 -19.76 -7.99
CA GLN A 187 2.36 -19.71 -7.02
C GLN A 187 1.91 -19.13 -5.66
N TYR A 188 1.04 -18.12 -5.69
CA TYR A 188 0.48 -17.47 -4.51
C TYR A 188 -0.86 -18.05 -4.03
N ALA A 189 -1.48 -18.97 -4.79
CA ALA A 189 -2.79 -19.54 -4.49
C ALA A 189 -2.82 -20.25 -3.12
N ARG A 190 -1.64 -20.68 -2.65
CA ARG A 190 -1.43 -21.31 -1.34
C ARG A 190 -1.04 -20.32 -0.24
N GLU A 191 -0.78 -19.06 -0.58
CA GLU A 191 -0.45 -18.03 0.38
C GLU A 191 -1.73 -17.55 1.06
N LEU A 192 -1.86 -17.93 2.34
CA LEU A 192 -2.96 -17.50 3.24
C LEU A 192 -3.26 -15.99 3.18
N PRO A 193 -2.28 -15.08 3.04
CA PRO A 193 -2.55 -13.65 2.95
C PRO A 193 -3.55 -13.26 1.84
N ILE A 194 -3.40 -13.74 0.60
CA ILE A 194 -4.29 -13.29 -0.50
C ILE A 194 -5.73 -13.73 -0.28
N SER A 195 -5.94 -14.97 0.14
CA SER A 195 -7.29 -15.47 0.45
C SER A 195 -7.91 -14.67 1.61
N ASN A 196 -7.13 -14.36 2.65
CA ASN A 196 -7.59 -13.55 3.77
C ASN A 196 -7.92 -12.11 3.36
N TRP A 197 -7.10 -11.47 2.53
CA TRP A 197 -7.40 -10.14 1.95
C TRP A 197 -8.69 -10.18 1.16
N PHE A 198 -8.83 -11.18 0.28
CA PHE A 198 -10.01 -11.35 -0.55
C PHE A 198 -11.28 -11.50 0.30
N HIS A 199 -11.23 -12.38 1.31
CA HIS A 199 -12.38 -12.61 2.18
C HIS A 199 -12.69 -11.42 3.10
N SER A 200 -11.68 -10.63 3.48
CA SER A 200 -11.85 -9.36 4.19
C SER A 200 -12.61 -8.33 3.35
N VAL A 201 -12.25 -8.16 2.07
CA VAL A 201 -12.81 -7.09 1.24
C VAL A 201 -14.11 -7.52 0.52
N TRP A 202 -14.15 -8.70 -0.08
CA TRP A 202 -15.25 -9.17 -0.95
C TRP A 202 -15.95 -10.45 -0.49
N GLY A 203 -15.37 -11.18 0.46
CA GLY A 203 -15.89 -12.47 0.91
C GLY A 203 -16.57 -12.44 2.28
N SER A 204 -16.39 -13.52 3.03
CA SER A 204 -17.12 -13.83 4.26
C SER A 204 -16.88 -12.82 5.40
N ASN A 205 -15.72 -12.17 5.42
CA ASN A 205 -15.32 -11.25 6.49
C ASN A 205 -15.64 -9.78 6.19
N ARG A 206 -16.25 -9.48 5.04
CA ARG A 206 -16.62 -8.12 4.63
C ARG A 206 -17.51 -7.39 5.65
N ARG A 207 -18.41 -8.09 6.33
CA ARG A 207 -19.25 -7.48 7.39
C ARG A 207 -18.39 -7.02 8.56
N HIS A 208 -17.49 -7.87 9.04
CA HIS A 208 -16.58 -7.52 10.14
C HIS A 208 -15.72 -6.32 9.77
N ARG A 209 -15.08 -6.35 8.59
CA ARG A 209 -14.35 -5.20 8.04
C ARG A 209 -15.19 -3.92 8.04
N GLY A 210 -16.42 -4.01 7.55
CA GLY A 210 -17.35 -2.88 7.52
C GLY A 210 -17.67 -2.31 8.89
N GLU A 211 -17.68 -3.10 9.95
CA GLU A 211 -17.87 -2.60 11.32
C GLU A 211 -16.60 -1.99 11.90
N VAL A 212 -15.42 -2.58 11.64
CA VAL A 212 -14.12 -1.99 12.02
C VAL A 212 -13.96 -0.60 11.40
N LEU A 213 -14.23 -0.47 10.10
CA LEU A 213 -14.06 0.79 9.35
C LEU A 213 -15.00 1.92 9.76
N LYS A 214 -16.13 1.63 10.40
CA LYS A 214 -17.08 2.65 10.88
C LYS A 214 -16.73 3.21 12.25
N HIS A 215 -15.74 2.63 12.94
CA HIS A 215 -15.45 3.02 14.31
C HIS A 215 -14.89 4.46 14.36
N PRO A 216 -15.45 5.37 15.18
CA PRO A 216 -15.06 6.79 15.19
C PRO A 216 -13.60 7.02 15.62
N GLN A 217 -13.04 6.10 16.40
CA GLN A 217 -11.66 6.14 16.89
C GLN A 217 -10.67 5.31 16.05
N ILE A 218 -11.04 4.92 14.82
CA ILE A 218 -10.17 4.09 13.98
C ILE A 218 -8.78 4.71 13.71
N GLN A 219 -8.73 6.04 13.65
CA GLN A 219 -7.50 6.83 13.46
C GLN A 219 -6.82 7.24 14.78
N ALA A 220 -7.39 6.91 15.94
CA ALA A 220 -6.83 7.28 17.23
C ALA A 220 -5.79 6.23 17.67
N ALA A 221 -4.52 6.55 17.50
CA ALA A 221 -3.40 5.68 17.83
C ALA A 221 -3.49 5.13 19.28
N GLY A 222 -3.20 3.85 19.44
CA GLY A 222 -3.20 3.16 20.75
C GLY A 222 -4.59 2.74 21.25
N THR A 223 -5.68 3.07 20.54
CA THR A 223 -7.02 2.57 20.87
C THR A 223 -7.24 1.16 20.35
N VAL A 224 -8.16 0.41 20.97
CA VAL A 224 -8.59 -0.92 20.49
C VAL A 224 -9.12 -0.85 19.05
N ALA A 225 -9.82 0.23 18.71
CA ALA A 225 -10.36 0.42 17.36
C ALA A 225 -9.27 0.58 16.30
N ASN A 226 -8.23 1.37 16.60
CA ASN A 226 -7.08 1.52 15.74
C ASN A 226 -6.31 0.19 15.62
N GLN A 227 -6.12 -0.54 16.72
CA GLN A 227 -5.49 -1.87 16.65
C GLN A 227 -6.31 -2.86 15.81
N ASN A 228 -7.64 -2.87 15.96
CA ASN A 228 -8.53 -3.73 15.15
C ASN A 228 -8.42 -3.39 13.66
N TYR A 229 -8.26 -2.12 13.32
CA TYR A 229 -8.01 -1.68 11.95
C TYR A 229 -6.68 -2.19 11.42
N HIS A 230 -5.58 -2.01 12.16
CA HIS A 230 -4.26 -2.53 11.78
C HIS A 230 -4.23 -4.06 11.69
N ASN A 231 -5.15 -4.75 12.38
CA ASN A 231 -5.28 -6.20 12.35
C ASN A 231 -6.17 -6.72 11.21
N LEU A 232 -6.82 -5.85 10.42
CA LEU A 232 -7.49 -6.30 9.20
C LEU A 232 -6.46 -6.95 8.27
N PRO A 233 -6.77 -8.08 7.60
CA PRO A 233 -5.77 -8.80 6.81
C PRO A 233 -5.00 -7.95 5.80
N GLU A 234 -5.70 -7.06 5.10
CA GLU A 234 -5.12 -6.17 4.10
C GLU A 234 -4.24 -5.07 4.72
N GLU A 235 -4.62 -4.58 5.89
CA GLU A 235 -3.89 -3.54 6.63
C GLU A 235 -2.65 -4.12 7.31
N ALA A 236 -2.77 -5.28 7.94
CA ALA A 236 -1.67 -5.93 8.66
C ALA A 236 -0.46 -6.18 7.73
N ASP A 237 -0.72 -6.63 6.51
CA ASP A 237 0.31 -6.84 5.49
C ASP A 237 0.89 -5.52 4.94
N ALA A 238 0.05 -4.50 4.72
CA ALA A 238 0.50 -3.17 4.30
C ALA A 238 1.36 -2.48 5.38
N PHE A 239 0.95 -2.54 6.65
CA PHE A 239 1.71 -2.04 7.80
C PHE A 239 3.00 -2.83 8.03
N ALA A 240 3.00 -4.16 7.87
CA ALA A 240 4.23 -4.94 7.97
C ALA A 240 5.25 -4.50 6.91
N THR A 241 4.79 -4.30 5.67
CA THR A 241 5.62 -3.79 4.56
C THR A 241 6.10 -2.36 4.85
N GLN A 242 5.23 -1.51 5.39
CA GLN A 242 5.56 -0.14 5.80
C GLN A 242 6.64 -0.13 6.89
N HIS A 243 6.49 -0.92 7.95
CA HIS A 243 7.46 -0.99 9.04
C HIS A 243 8.83 -1.50 8.55
N ALA A 244 8.85 -2.51 7.67
CA ALA A 244 10.09 -3.01 7.08
C ALA A 244 10.81 -1.92 6.26
N LEU A 245 10.05 -1.14 5.49
CA LEU A 245 10.58 0.02 4.78
C LEU A 245 11.13 1.07 5.76
N GLU A 246 10.37 1.42 6.79
CA GLU A 246 10.74 2.48 7.74
C GLU A 246 12.03 2.16 8.48
N GLN A 247 12.20 0.91 8.95
CA GLN A 247 13.41 0.44 9.61
C GLN A 247 14.66 0.65 8.74
N ARG A 248 14.55 0.39 7.43
CA ARG A 248 15.66 0.52 6.47
C ARG A 248 15.94 1.96 6.08
N LEU A 249 14.88 2.70 5.82
CA LEU A 249 14.99 4.07 5.33
C LEU A 249 15.48 5.01 6.42
N ARG A 250 15.01 4.86 7.67
CA ARG A 250 15.37 5.74 8.79
C ARG A 250 16.89 5.86 8.98
N LEU A 251 17.60 4.72 9.02
CA LEU A 251 19.06 4.71 9.21
C LEU A 251 19.79 5.46 8.09
N ARG A 252 19.33 5.31 6.85
CA ARG A 252 19.90 6.01 5.68
C ARG A 252 19.63 7.50 5.72
N LEU A 253 18.40 7.91 6.02
CA LEU A 253 18.03 9.32 6.13
C LEU A 253 18.80 10.02 7.26
N GLN A 254 18.93 9.38 8.43
CA GLN A 254 19.74 9.89 9.54
C GLN A 254 21.21 10.07 9.12
N SER A 255 21.76 9.10 8.39
CA SER A 255 23.13 9.17 7.86
C SER A 255 23.31 10.34 6.88
N VAL A 256 22.34 10.58 5.98
CA VAL A 256 22.35 11.75 5.07
C VAL A 256 22.28 13.06 5.85
N ALA A 257 21.36 13.17 6.82
CA ALA A 257 21.19 14.37 7.64
C ALA A 257 22.46 14.70 8.44
N GLN A 258 23.07 13.69 9.09
CA GLN A 258 24.29 13.87 9.86
C GLN A 258 25.45 14.37 9.00
N ARG A 259 25.63 13.82 7.79
CA ARG A 259 26.66 14.30 6.85
C ARG A 259 26.46 15.75 6.44
N ALA A 260 25.22 16.17 6.21
CA ALA A 260 24.90 17.55 5.87
C ALA A 260 25.27 18.52 7.01
N VAL A 261 24.98 18.16 8.26
CA VAL A 261 25.36 18.94 9.45
C VAL A 261 26.89 19.05 9.57
N THR A 262 27.61 17.94 9.46
CA THR A 262 29.09 17.94 9.56
C THR A 262 29.72 18.82 8.48
N LYS A 263 29.25 18.73 7.23
CA LYS A 263 29.73 19.57 6.13
C LYS A 263 29.49 21.06 6.40
N SER A 264 28.31 21.41 6.93
CA SER A 264 27.99 22.81 7.27
C SER A 264 28.86 23.36 8.39
N LYS A 265 29.19 22.56 9.41
CA LYS A 265 30.10 22.97 10.50
C LYS A 265 31.49 23.28 9.96
N GLY A 266 32.07 22.36 9.17
CA GLY A 266 33.39 22.58 8.57
C GLY A 266 33.48 23.86 7.73
N VAL A 267 32.43 24.19 6.95
CA VAL A 267 32.37 25.45 6.19
C VAL A 267 32.32 26.67 7.11
N LYS A 268 31.56 26.63 8.21
CA LYS A 268 31.50 27.73 9.19
C LYS A 268 32.83 27.92 9.91
N ASP A 269 33.49 26.83 10.26
CA ASP A 269 34.78 26.87 10.96
C ASP A 269 35.89 27.42 10.05
N LEU A 270 35.92 27.00 8.76
CA LEU A 270 36.81 27.61 7.76
C LEU A 270 36.54 29.10 7.59
N ARG A 271 35.26 29.52 7.54
CA ARG A 271 34.92 30.95 7.44
C ARG A 271 35.38 31.76 8.65
N LYS A 272 35.29 31.20 9.87
CA LYS A 272 35.79 31.84 11.08
C LYS A 272 37.32 31.99 11.04
N LEU A 273 38.05 30.94 10.64
CA LEU A 273 39.50 30.97 10.52
C LEU A 273 39.99 32.07 9.56
N TRP A 274 39.31 32.24 8.42
CA TRP A 274 39.59 33.31 7.46
C TRP A 274 39.27 34.71 8.00
N GLN A 275 38.30 34.84 8.89
CA GLN A 275 37.96 36.12 9.52
C GLN A 275 38.92 36.50 10.67
N THR A 276 39.60 35.53 11.26
CA THR A 276 40.53 35.74 12.38
C THR A 276 42.01 35.84 11.98
N ASN A 277 42.36 35.45 10.75
CA ASN A 277 43.71 35.59 10.18
C ASN A 277 43.62 36.40 8.86
N PRO A 278 43.57 37.75 8.94
CA PRO A 278 43.63 38.62 7.76
C PRO A 278 44.99 38.60 7.06
#